data_AF-A0A150NZN5-F1
#
_entry.id   AF-A0A150NZN5-F1
#
_cell.length_a   1.000
_cell.length_b   1.000
_cell.length_c   1.000
_cell.angle_alpha   90.00
_cell.angle_beta   90.00
_cell.angle_gamma   90.00
#
_symmetry.space_group_name_H-M   'P 1'
#
loop_
_entity.id
_entity.type
_entity.pdbx_description
1 polymer ?
#
loop_
_entity_poly.entity_id
_entity_poly.type
_entity_poly.pdbx_seq_one_letter_code
_entity_poly.pdbx_strand_id
1 'polypeptide(L)'
;MMPWRRALTAVSFLFVALAVRTGAAQEHPISLSWQAPDTCPSRAAVLQEIDRLLGGGQRTNGRQRFVARAQVTRAGDGRFALMLRTESPDGAGERALSAPTCRLSSTYRIVTAFTLLALPVLTGAKGNGCNDPVSIGGDGGGGDDGGSGGSGGGDDAACPGFEPLATPEELALTPMEYPGAELLAREATSSFIAPLDVYERVKRDLAAIHALEPDVAGISGSRSTAGSVEIRWTEAGKAAVDAGTYRAWDCLNSYYGATEFKHFDMPSVSFVYFDANFDDEKLAMEYAKLPDVESAGTEGLSGDGSDACLSIDGEEYSYILDLASGDDCPAGCSDHVYYGFTTTPDGTVTPLGRHENTDPAEPGWFTELEECRRRLQ
;
A
#
# COMPACT_ATOMS: atom_id res chain seq x y z
N MET A 1 14.04 21.84 89.90
CA MET A 1 15.47 21.69 89.55
C MET A 1 15.58 20.54 88.54
N MET A 2 16.11 20.83 87.35
CA MET A 2 16.47 19.88 86.27
C MET A 2 17.45 18.79 86.74
N PRO A 3 17.51 17.57 86.14
CA PRO A 3 18.17 17.34 84.83
C PRO A 3 17.43 16.32 83.93
N TRP A 4 17.15 16.63 82.65
CA TRP A 4 18.00 16.42 81.47
C TRP A 4 18.46 14.98 81.24
N ARG A 5 17.68 14.22 80.44
CA ARG A 5 18.13 12.98 79.78
C ARG A 5 18.03 13.14 78.26
N ARG A 6 19.16 12.84 77.61
CA ARG A 6 19.41 12.92 76.18
C ARG A 6 18.69 11.77 75.46
N ALA A 7 17.85 12.09 74.47
CA ALA A 7 17.37 11.13 73.48
C ALA A 7 18.20 11.33 72.21
N LEU A 8 18.96 10.31 71.83
CA LEU A 8 19.79 10.28 70.63
C LEU A 8 18.91 9.89 69.43
N THR A 9 18.76 10.82 68.51
CA THR A 9 18.14 10.64 67.19
C THR A 9 19.15 9.93 66.28
N ALA A 10 18.92 8.65 65.96
CA ALA A 10 19.66 7.95 64.92
C ALA A 10 18.88 8.07 63.61
N VAL A 11 19.29 9.01 62.75
CA VAL A 11 18.78 9.17 61.39
C VAL A 11 19.57 8.25 60.48
N SER A 12 19.00 7.10 60.12
CA SER A 12 19.54 6.21 59.08
C SER A 12 19.21 6.80 57.71
N PHE A 13 20.16 7.52 57.11
CA PHE A 13 20.13 7.88 55.69
C PHE A 13 20.50 6.64 54.86
N LEU A 14 19.48 5.91 54.39
CA LEU A 14 19.63 4.84 53.41
C LEU A 14 19.78 5.50 52.02
N PHE A 15 21.03 5.70 51.57
CA PHE A 15 21.32 6.07 50.19
C PHE A 15 21.02 4.89 49.27
N VAL A 16 19.84 4.87 48.66
CA VAL A 16 19.53 3.99 47.53
C VAL A 16 20.28 4.53 46.32
N ALA A 17 21.43 3.93 46.01
CA ALA A 17 22.15 4.18 44.77
C ALA A 17 21.32 3.58 43.61
N LEU A 18 20.48 4.39 42.97
CA LEU A 18 19.92 4.06 41.66
C LEU A 18 21.07 3.96 40.66
N ALA A 19 21.52 2.74 40.38
CA ALA A 19 22.35 2.47 39.21
C ALA A 19 21.49 2.73 37.96
N VAL A 20 21.55 3.95 37.43
CA VAL A 20 21.04 4.26 36.09
C VAL A 20 21.86 3.41 35.13
N ARG A 21 21.29 2.29 34.68
CA ARG A 21 21.82 1.56 33.52
C ARG A 21 21.69 2.51 32.33
N THR A 22 22.79 3.14 31.94
CA THR A 22 22.92 3.74 30.62
C THR A 22 22.77 2.59 29.63
N GLY A 23 21.58 2.42 29.07
CA GLY A 23 21.36 1.48 27.98
C GLY A 23 22.33 1.85 26.87
N ALA A 24 23.24 0.94 26.52
CA ALA A 24 24.08 1.12 25.34
C ALA A 24 23.12 1.31 24.16
N ALA A 25 23.21 2.47 23.50
CA ALA A 25 22.42 2.74 22.32
C ALA A 25 22.70 1.62 21.32
N GLN A 26 21.71 0.77 21.09
CA GLN A 26 21.82 -0.36 20.19
C GLN A 26 22.01 0.23 18.78
N GLU A 27 23.16 0.00 18.17
CA GLU A 27 23.42 0.49 16.81
C GLU A 27 22.46 -0.20 15.84
N HIS A 28 21.67 0.58 15.10
CA HIS A 28 20.84 0.07 14.01
C HIS A 28 21.72 -0.54 12.91
N PRO A 29 21.28 -1.64 12.26
CA PRO A 29 21.96 -2.20 11.09
C PRO A 29 21.98 -1.24 9.88
N ILE A 30 21.07 -0.26 9.87
CA ILE A 30 20.95 0.76 8.84
C ILE A 30 21.37 2.12 9.42
N SER A 31 22.38 2.74 8.81
CA SER A 31 22.75 4.12 9.08
C SER A 31 21.93 5.05 8.19
N LEU A 32 20.82 5.57 8.70
CA LEU A 32 19.97 6.54 8.01
C LEU A 32 20.37 7.98 8.33
N SER A 33 20.70 8.77 7.30
CA SER A 33 20.72 10.23 7.32
C SER A 33 19.42 10.74 6.70
N TRP A 34 18.60 11.44 7.48
CA TRP A 34 17.28 11.92 7.07
C TRP A 34 17.20 13.44 7.21
N GLN A 35 16.98 14.14 6.10
CA GLN A 35 16.74 15.58 6.06
C GLN A 35 15.39 15.85 5.42
N ALA A 36 14.48 16.47 6.15
CA ALA A 36 13.14 16.76 5.65
C ALA A 36 12.56 18.01 6.36
N PRO A 37 11.60 18.72 5.75
CA PRO A 37 10.82 19.75 6.43
C PRO A 37 10.13 19.21 7.70
N ASP A 38 9.83 20.11 8.65
CA ASP A 38 9.17 19.74 9.92
C ASP A 38 7.76 19.16 9.76
N THR A 39 7.16 19.32 8.57
CA THR A 39 5.87 18.71 8.21
C THR A 39 5.99 17.22 7.84
N CYS A 40 7.21 16.70 7.76
CA CYS A 40 7.52 15.32 7.40
C CYS A 40 7.80 14.46 8.64
N PRO A 41 7.71 13.12 8.54
CA PRO A 41 8.12 12.24 9.63
C PRO A 41 9.55 12.50 10.07
N SER A 42 9.79 12.39 11.38
CA SER A 42 11.15 12.51 11.94
C SER A 42 11.99 11.29 11.55
N ARG A 43 13.32 11.44 11.60
CA ARG A 43 14.26 10.32 11.40
C ARG A 43 13.93 9.10 12.28
N ALA A 44 13.55 9.34 13.54
CA ALA A 44 13.23 8.27 14.48
C ALA A 44 11.97 7.51 14.07
N ALA A 45 10.94 8.22 13.60
CA ALA A 45 9.71 7.59 13.09
C ALA A 45 9.97 6.75 11.83
N VAL A 46 10.84 7.24 10.92
CA VAL A 46 11.23 6.48 9.72
C VAL A 46 11.98 5.20 10.08
N LEU A 47 12.93 5.27 11.02
CA LEU A 47 13.66 4.08 11.48
C LEU A 47 12.74 3.06 12.16
N GLN A 48 11.84 3.52 13.02
CA GLN A 48 10.87 2.66 13.71
C GLN A 48 9.98 1.90 12.71
N GLU A 49 9.54 2.55 11.63
CA GLU A 49 8.78 1.85 10.60
C GLU A 49 9.64 0.84 9.84
N ILE A 50 10.86 1.21 9.47
CA ILE A 50 11.79 0.28 8.81
C ILE A 50 11.95 -0.98 9.67
N ASP A 51 12.09 -0.84 10.98
CA ASP A 51 12.18 -1.99 11.89
C ASP A 51 10.89 -2.80 11.94
N ARG A 52 9.73 -2.14 12.01
CA ARG A 52 8.43 -2.79 12.00
C ARG A 52 8.26 -3.66 10.75
N LEU A 53 8.63 -3.12 9.57
CA LEU A 53 8.51 -3.82 8.29
C LEU A 53 9.54 -4.92 8.10
N LEU A 54 10.72 -4.80 8.73
CA LEU A 54 11.73 -5.87 8.77
C LEU A 54 11.44 -6.93 9.87
N GLY A 55 10.22 -6.95 10.42
CA GLY A 55 9.78 -7.95 11.40
C GLY A 55 10.40 -7.79 12.80
N GLY A 56 10.85 -6.57 13.15
CA GLY A 56 11.25 -6.20 14.51
C GLY A 56 12.46 -6.93 15.10
N GLY A 57 13.19 -7.73 14.31
CA GLY A 57 14.14 -8.69 14.87
C GLY A 57 15.28 -9.18 13.98
N GLN A 58 15.49 -8.61 12.80
CA GLN A 58 16.60 -9.03 11.92
C GLN A 58 17.95 -8.72 12.57
N ARG A 59 18.51 -9.74 13.24
CA ARG A 59 19.93 -9.84 13.56
C ARG A 59 20.69 -10.02 12.25
N THR A 60 20.88 -8.94 11.49
CA THR A 60 21.91 -8.93 10.47
C THR A 60 23.20 -9.35 11.16
N ASN A 61 23.89 -10.37 10.63
CA ASN A 61 25.08 -10.96 11.23
C ASN A 61 26.27 -9.98 11.27
N GLY A 62 26.15 -8.87 12.00
CA GLY A 62 27.17 -7.85 12.32
C GLY A 62 28.02 -7.27 11.19
N ARG A 63 27.85 -7.69 9.93
CA ARG A 63 28.85 -7.53 8.88
C ARG A 63 28.41 -6.66 7.71
N GLN A 64 27.12 -6.46 7.48
CA GLN A 64 26.65 -5.61 6.38
C GLN A 64 25.96 -4.38 6.95
N ARG A 65 26.69 -3.26 6.92
CA ARG A 65 26.18 -1.94 7.28
C ARG A 65 25.59 -1.32 6.02
N PHE A 66 24.29 -1.09 6.01
CA PHE A 66 23.62 -0.32 4.97
C PHE A 66 23.65 1.15 5.34
N VAL A 67 24.11 2.01 4.44
CA VAL A 67 24.07 3.46 4.62
C VAL A 67 23.01 4.03 3.68
N ALA A 68 22.09 4.82 4.21
CA ALA A 68 21.08 5.46 3.41
C ALA A 68 21.02 6.96 3.73
N ARG A 69 20.95 7.78 2.69
CA ARG A 69 20.79 9.23 2.78
C ARG A 69 19.52 9.61 2.04
N ALA A 70 18.59 10.19 2.76
CA ALA A 70 17.29 10.62 2.26
C ALA A 70 17.16 12.13 2.48
N GLN A 71 16.82 12.84 1.41
CA GLN A 71 16.52 14.27 1.44
C GLN A 71 15.14 14.50 0.85
N VAL A 72 14.25 15.06 1.66
CA VAL A 72 12.92 15.48 1.23
C VAL A 72 12.91 16.99 1.06
N THR A 73 12.43 17.46 -0.08
CA THR A 73 12.25 18.88 -0.38
C THR A 73 10.83 19.14 -0.83
N ARG A 74 10.24 20.27 -0.43
CA ARG A 74 8.98 20.73 -1.02
C ARG A 74 9.29 21.43 -2.34
N ALA A 75 8.71 20.94 -3.43
CA ALA A 75 8.80 21.54 -4.75
C ALA A 75 7.90 22.78 -4.86
N GLY A 76 8.15 23.63 -5.87
CA GLY A 76 7.45 24.91 -6.03
C GLY A 76 5.94 24.76 -6.31
N ASP A 77 5.50 23.58 -6.76
CA ASP A 77 4.11 23.19 -6.99
C ASP A 77 3.39 22.71 -5.72
N GLY A 78 4.07 22.72 -4.56
CA GLY A 78 3.53 22.24 -3.29
C GLY A 78 3.69 20.74 -3.05
N ARG A 79 4.14 19.97 -4.05
CA ARG A 79 4.48 18.54 -3.90
C ARG A 79 5.78 18.36 -3.11
N PHE A 80 6.03 17.14 -2.67
CA PHE A 80 7.26 16.74 -1.99
C PHE A 80 8.07 15.82 -2.88
N ALA A 81 9.36 16.10 -3.02
CA ALA A 81 10.32 15.26 -3.73
C ALA A 81 11.28 14.62 -2.71
N LEU A 82 11.45 13.30 -2.77
CA LEU A 82 12.44 12.56 -2.00
C LEU A 82 13.56 12.11 -2.92
N MET A 83 14.79 12.49 -2.59
CA MET A 83 16.00 11.89 -3.14
C MET A 83 16.55 10.88 -2.14
N LEU A 84 16.61 9.60 -2.53
CA LEU A 84 17.15 8.51 -1.74
C LEU A 84 18.42 7.97 -2.38
N ARG A 85 19.52 8.00 -1.62
CA ARG A 85 20.79 7.37 -1.98
C ARG A 85 21.09 6.26 -1.00
N THR A 86 21.44 5.09 -1.50
CA THR A 86 21.85 3.93 -0.70
C THR A 86 23.28 3.54 -1.05
N GLU A 87 24.05 3.12 -0.05
CA GLU A 87 25.39 2.58 -0.17
C GLU A 87 25.45 1.28 0.63
N SER A 88 26.03 0.25 0.03
CA SER A 88 26.21 -1.08 0.59
C SER A 88 27.56 -1.65 0.13
N PRO A 89 28.04 -2.77 0.71
CA PRO A 89 29.24 -3.44 0.22
C PRO A 89 29.17 -3.86 -1.25
N ASP A 90 27.97 -4.14 -1.77
CA ASP A 90 27.77 -4.67 -3.13
C ASP A 90 27.45 -3.57 -4.16
N GLY A 91 27.27 -2.32 -3.73
CA GLY A 91 27.05 -1.18 -4.63
C GLY A 91 26.32 0.00 -4.00
N ALA A 92 26.12 1.03 -4.82
CA ALA A 92 25.34 2.22 -4.47
C ALA A 92 24.20 2.43 -5.47
N GLY A 93 23.09 3.00 -4.99
CA GLY A 93 21.91 3.30 -5.79
C GLY A 93 21.36 4.69 -5.48
N GLU A 94 20.67 5.29 -6.46
CA GLU A 94 19.98 6.58 -6.30
C GLU A 94 18.58 6.51 -6.94
N ARG A 95 17.60 7.09 -6.25
CA ARG A 95 16.19 7.14 -6.67
C ARG A 95 15.58 8.48 -6.28
N ALA A 96 14.76 9.03 -7.17
CA ALA A 96 13.92 10.19 -6.89
C ALA A 96 12.44 9.75 -6.87
N LEU A 97 11.68 10.24 -5.90
CA LEU A 97 10.24 10.00 -5.75
C LEU A 97 9.51 11.33 -5.57
N SER A 98 8.28 11.45 -6.07
CA SER A 98 7.43 12.63 -5.91
C SER A 98 6.07 12.25 -5.33
N ALA A 99 5.58 13.02 -4.36
CA ALA A 99 4.28 12.79 -3.70
C ALA A 99 3.56 14.10 -3.37
N PRO A 100 2.22 14.13 -3.35
CA PRO A 100 1.45 15.33 -3.03
C PRO A 100 1.61 15.78 -1.56
N THR A 101 1.90 14.85 -0.64
CA THR A 101 2.00 15.12 0.79
C THR A 101 3.30 14.56 1.37
N CYS A 102 3.86 15.23 2.40
CA CYS A 102 5.05 14.70 3.08
C CYS A 102 4.76 13.55 4.03
N ARG A 103 3.49 13.46 4.47
CA ARG A 103 2.91 12.16 4.75
C ARG A 103 2.85 11.44 3.42
N LEU A 104 3.95 10.80 3.05
CA LEU A 104 3.94 9.70 2.10
C LEU A 104 3.02 8.68 2.77
N SER A 105 1.71 8.78 2.49
CA SER A 105 0.59 8.21 3.26
C SER A 105 0.55 6.69 3.19
N SER A 106 1.58 6.09 2.63
CA SER A 106 1.97 4.76 3.00
C SER A 106 3.47 4.82 3.23
N THR A 107 3.90 4.63 4.49
CA THR A 107 5.31 4.37 4.81
C THR A 107 5.86 3.24 3.94
N TYR A 108 4.96 2.40 3.40
CA TYR A 108 5.14 1.51 2.27
C TYR A 108 5.85 2.13 1.06
N ARG A 109 5.61 3.35 0.57
CA ARG A 109 6.35 3.83 -0.64
C ARG A 109 7.84 4.10 -0.37
N ILE A 110 8.20 4.68 0.78
CA ILE A 110 9.61 4.83 1.17
C ILE A 110 10.23 3.46 1.43
N VAL A 111 9.51 2.60 2.14
CA VAL A 111 10.07 1.32 2.55
C VAL A 111 10.12 0.35 1.39
N THR A 112 9.15 0.31 0.48
CA THR A 112 9.22 -0.37 -0.80
C THR A 112 10.37 0.16 -1.65
N ALA A 113 10.63 1.48 -1.68
CA ALA A 113 11.83 2.00 -2.34
C ALA A 113 13.12 1.50 -1.66
N PHE A 114 13.16 1.41 -0.33
CA PHE A 114 14.27 0.81 0.42
C PHE A 114 14.41 -0.69 0.15
N THR A 115 13.32 -1.45 0.15
CA THR A 115 13.27 -2.90 -0.07
C THR A 115 13.66 -3.23 -1.50
N LEU A 116 13.14 -2.51 -2.50
CA LEU A 116 13.52 -2.65 -3.91
C LEU A 116 14.99 -2.28 -4.17
N LEU A 117 15.56 -1.34 -3.41
CA LEU A 117 16.98 -1.00 -3.49
C LEU A 117 17.88 -1.98 -2.74
N ALA A 118 17.39 -2.54 -1.63
CA ALA A 118 18.14 -3.51 -0.83
C ALA A 118 18.07 -4.92 -1.42
N LEU A 119 17.00 -5.29 -2.13
CA LEU A 119 16.80 -6.64 -2.68
C LEU A 119 17.94 -7.09 -3.62
N PRO A 120 18.36 -6.32 -4.64
CA PRO A 120 19.47 -6.73 -5.53
C PRO A 120 20.80 -6.86 -4.78
N VAL A 121 21.01 -6.00 -3.78
CA VAL A 121 22.21 -5.99 -2.94
C VAL A 121 22.23 -7.20 -2.00
N LEU A 122 21.12 -7.48 -1.31
CA LEU A 122 20.99 -8.58 -0.37
C LEU A 122 21.00 -9.95 -1.06
N THR A 123 20.55 -10.02 -2.31
CA THR A 123 20.52 -11.26 -3.10
C THR A 123 21.76 -11.46 -4.00
N GLY A 124 22.65 -10.46 -4.10
CA GLY A 124 23.84 -10.50 -4.95
C GLY A 124 23.54 -10.50 -6.46
N ALA A 125 22.33 -10.12 -6.87
CA ALA A 125 21.93 -10.06 -8.26
C ALA A 125 22.50 -8.79 -8.93
N LYS A 126 23.47 -8.96 -9.84
CA LYS A 126 23.99 -7.87 -10.68
C LYS A 126 22.92 -7.42 -11.69
N GLY A 127 22.17 -6.37 -11.35
CA GLY A 127 21.28 -5.71 -12.30
C GLY A 127 22.05 -4.88 -13.33
N ASN A 128 21.97 -5.27 -14.60
CA ASN A 128 22.26 -4.34 -15.71
C ASN A 128 21.09 -3.33 -15.81
N GLY A 129 21.42 -2.05 -15.98
CA GLY A 129 20.57 -0.91 -15.62
C GLY A 129 19.24 -0.74 -16.36
N CYS A 130 18.23 -0.28 -15.61
CA CYS A 130 16.94 0.27 -16.07
C CYS A 130 16.70 1.67 -15.45
N ASN A 131 17.70 2.57 -15.52
CA ASN A 131 17.67 3.86 -14.80
C ASN A 131 17.48 5.10 -15.69
N ASP A 132 17.05 4.95 -16.94
CA ASP A 132 16.71 6.13 -17.74
C ASP A 132 15.31 6.63 -17.32
N PRO A 133 15.15 7.93 -16.98
CA PRO A 133 13.83 8.49 -16.77
C PRO A 133 13.06 8.39 -18.09
N VAL A 134 11.92 7.70 -18.06
CA VAL A 134 10.94 7.72 -19.14
C VAL A 134 10.41 9.16 -19.23
N SER A 135 10.89 9.89 -20.22
CA SER A 135 10.31 11.16 -20.63
C SER A 135 9.06 10.84 -21.45
N ILE A 136 7.88 11.17 -20.92
CA ILE A 136 6.64 11.13 -21.71
C ILE A 136 6.82 12.16 -22.83
N GLY A 137 6.98 11.65 -24.06
CA GLY A 137 7.36 12.42 -25.23
C GLY A 137 6.42 13.58 -25.50
N GLY A 138 6.99 14.78 -25.44
CA GLY A 138 6.39 16.04 -25.86
C GLY A 138 7.47 17.00 -26.37
N ASP A 139 8.33 16.54 -27.28
CA ASP A 139 9.31 17.40 -27.96
C ASP A 139 9.13 17.36 -29.47
N GLY A 140 8.25 18.23 -29.97
CA GLY A 140 8.20 18.67 -31.36
C GLY A 140 8.19 20.20 -31.36
N GLY A 141 9.35 20.81 -31.58
CA GLY A 141 9.60 22.21 -31.27
C GLY A 141 9.00 23.26 -32.22
N GLY A 142 9.06 24.50 -31.74
CA GLY A 142 9.26 25.70 -32.55
C GLY A 142 8.00 26.51 -32.89
N GLY A 143 7.67 27.48 -32.05
CA GLY A 143 6.71 28.54 -32.36
C GLY A 143 6.43 29.43 -31.16
N ASP A 144 7.19 30.52 -31.04
CA ASP A 144 6.82 31.68 -30.24
C ASP A 144 5.43 32.18 -30.68
N ASP A 145 4.48 32.27 -29.75
CA ASP A 145 3.48 33.33 -29.71
C ASP A 145 2.82 33.37 -28.32
N GLY A 146 2.93 34.53 -27.68
CA GLY A 146 2.35 34.82 -26.37
C GLY A 146 0.82 34.73 -26.42
N GLY A 147 0.27 33.72 -25.74
CA GLY A 147 -1.16 33.54 -25.54
C GLY A 147 -1.47 33.32 -24.08
N SER A 148 -1.76 34.40 -23.36
CA SER A 148 -2.42 34.38 -22.06
C SER A 148 -3.86 33.87 -22.24
N GLY A 149 -4.07 32.56 -22.23
CA GLY A 149 -5.38 31.91 -22.10
C GLY A 149 -5.35 31.05 -20.85
N GLY A 150 -5.99 31.46 -19.76
CA GLY A 150 -7.44 31.29 -19.63
C GLY A 150 -7.66 29.99 -18.86
N SER A 151 -7.84 30.10 -17.55
CA SER A 151 -8.55 29.08 -16.76
C SER A 151 -9.96 28.98 -17.34
N GLY A 152 -10.10 28.28 -18.47
CA GLY A 152 -11.36 27.67 -18.82
C GLY A 152 -11.61 26.66 -17.73
N GLY A 153 -12.60 26.94 -16.88
CA GLY A 153 -13.38 25.84 -16.32
C GLY A 153 -13.87 25.07 -17.52
N GLY A 154 -13.11 24.03 -17.88
CA GLY A 154 -13.42 23.18 -19.00
C GLY A 154 -14.74 22.55 -18.66
N ASP A 155 -15.77 22.94 -19.40
CA ASP A 155 -16.99 22.15 -19.50
C ASP A 155 -16.54 20.70 -19.59
N ASP A 156 -16.94 19.89 -18.61
CA ASP A 156 -16.67 18.47 -18.50
C ASP A 156 -16.94 17.86 -19.87
N ALA A 157 -15.88 17.70 -20.67
CA ALA A 157 -16.00 17.20 -22.02
C ALA A 157 -16.29 15.71 -21.88
N ALA A 158 -17.56 15.43 -21.60
CA ALA A 158 -18.10 14.10 -21.45
C ALA A 158 -17.62 13.31 -22.66
N CYS A 159 -16.82 12.27 -22.43
CA CYS A 159 -16.34 11.44 -23.52
C CYS A 159 -17.58 10.96 -24.28
N PRO A 160 -17.73 11.25 -25.58
CA PRO A 160 -18.97 10.95 -26.28
C PRO A 160 -19.28 9.45 -26.18
N GLY A 161 -20.41 9.11 -25.54
CA GLY A 161 -20.85 7.72 -25.35
C GLY A 161 -20.25 6.98 -24.15
N PHE A 162 -19.49 7.66 -23.30
CA PHE A 162 -19.00 7.13 -22.03
C PHE A 162 -19.98 7.44 -20.90
N GLU A 163 -20.37 6.41 -20.17
CA GLU A 163 -21.09 6.54 -18.91
C GLU A 163 -20.09 6.24 -17.77
N PRO A 164 -19.74 7.22 -16.94
CA PRO A 164 -18.73 7.03 -15.90
C PRO A 164 -19.22 6.06 -14.82
N LEU A 165 -18.30 5.24 -14.31
CA LEU A 165 -18.57 4.25 -13.25
C LEU A 165 -18.69 4.88 -11.86
N ALA A 166 -18.22 6.12 -11.70
CA ALA A 166 -18.33 6.94 -10.50
C ALA A 166 -18.31 8.42 -10.87
N THR A 167 -18.94 9.23 -10.05
CA THR A 167 -18.92 10.70 -10.13
C THR A 167 -17.56 11.28 -9.72
N PRO A 168 -17.22 12.52 -10.12
CA PRO A 168 -16.01 13.19 -9.64
C PRO A 168 -15.94 13.29 -8.11
N GLU A 169 -17.08 13.48 -7.43
CA GLU A 169 -17.15 13.52 -5.97
C GLU A 169 -16.78 12.18 -5.34
N GLU A 170 -17.22 11.06 -5.91
CA GLU A 170 -16.85 9.72 -5.47
C GLU A 170 -15.38 9.41 -5.77
N LEU A 171 -14.88 9.79 -6.95
CA LEU A 171 -13.46 9.65 -7.32
C LEU A 171 -12.54 10.37 -6.35
N ALA A 172 -12.96 11.54 -5.83
CA ALA A 172 -12.18 12.30 -4.86
C ALA A 172 -12.06 11.63 -3.48
N LEU A 173 -12.84 10.57 -3.20
CA LEU A 173 -12.77 9.82 -1.94
C LEU A 173 -11.62 8.79 -1.92
N THR A 174 -11.11 8.39 -3.08
CA THR A 174 -10.10 7.31 -3.20
C THR A 174 -8.74 7.85 -3.68
N PRO A 175 -7.60 7.33 -3.18
CA PRO A 175 -7.47 6.28 -2.17
C PRO A 175 -7.82 6.78 -0.76
N MET A 176 -8.48 5.92 0.03
CA MET A 176 -8.82 6.20 1.41
C MET A 176 -7.63 5.92 2.35
N GLU A 177 -7.72 6.42 3.60
CA GLU A 177 -6.65 6.29 4.60
C GLU A 177 -6.30 4.83 4.94
N TYR A 178 -7.28 3.93 4.88
CA TYR A 178 -7.14 2.52 5.29
C TYR A 178 -7.43 1.58 4.09
N PRO A 179 -6.44 1.30 3.23
CA PRO A 179 -6.66 0.59 1.95
C PRO A 179 -7.36 -0.77 2.09
N GLY A 180 -7.05 -1.51 3.17
CA GLY A 180 -7.70 -2.79 3.42
C GLY A 180 -9.20 -2.68 3.72
N ALA A 181 -9.61 -1.66 4.48
CA ALA A 181 -11.03 -1.41 4.72
C ALA A 181 -11.75 -0.93 3.44
N GLU A 182 -11.06 -0.14 2.62
CA GLU A 182 -11.57 0.32 1.32
C GLU A 182 -11.80 -0.87 0.38
N LEU A 183 -10.83 -1.78 0.27
CA LEU A 183 -10.93 -3.01 -0.51
C LEU A 183 -12.12 -3.86 -0.06
N LEU A 184 -12.20 -4.20 1.23
CA LEU A 184 -13.27 -5.04 1.76
C LEU A 184 -14.64 -4.43 1.57
N ALA A 185 -14.79 -3.12 1.84
CA ALA A 185 -16.05 -2.42 1.65
C ALA A 185 -16.48 -2.47 0.17
N ARG A 186 -15.56 -2.17 -0.75
CA ARG A 186 -15.82 -2.20 -2.19
C ARG A 186 -16.24 -3.57 -2.69
N GLU A 187 -15.50 -4.61 -2.30
CA GLU A 187 -15.79 -5.99 -2.72
C GLU A 187 -17.14 -6.47 -2.17
N ALA A 188 -17.39 -6.26 -0.88
CA ALA A 188 -18.63 -6.72 -0.24
C ALA A 188 -19.88 -6.02 -0.80
N THR A 189 -19.76 -4.78 -1.26
CA THR A 189 -20.86 -4.05 -1.89
C THR A 189 -20.88 -4.14 -3.41
N SER A 190 -19.91 -4.85 -4.01
CA SER A 190 -19.71 -4.88 -5.47
C SER A 190 -19.78 -3.48 -6.09
N SER A 191 -19.22 -2.47 -5.43
CA SER A 191 -19.25 -1.07 -5.88
C SER A 191 -17.98 -0.70 -6.64
N PHE A 192 -18.01 0.31 -7.51
CA PHE A 192 -16.80 0.72 -8.24
C PHE A 192 -15.75 1.37 -7.31
N ILE A 193 -16.24 2.16 -6.35
CA ILE A 193 -15.49 2.75 -5.24
C ILE A 193 -16.16 2.31 -3.94
N ALA A 194 -15.41 2.16 -2.86
CA ALA A 194 -15.96 1.83 -1.56
C ALA A 194 -16.99 2.88 -1.09
N PRO A 195 -18.23 2.49 -0.74
CA PRO A 195 -19.17 3.41 -0.11
C PRO A 195 -18.62 3.89 1.24
N LEU A 196 -18.65 5.20 1.48
CA LEU A 196 -17.97 5.82 2.63
C LEU A 196 -18.49 5.31 3.98
N ASP A 197 -19.79 5.07 4.11
CA ASP A 197 -20.42 4.54 5.32
C ASP A 197 -19.99 3.09 5.61
N VAL A 198 -19.92 2.25 4.58
CA VAL A 198 -19.42 0.88 4.69
C VAL A 198 -17.93 0.88 5.02
N TYR A 199 -17.12 1.72 4.37
CA TYR A 199 -15.69 1.88 4.66
C TYR A 199 -15.43 2.26 6.12
N GLU A 200 -16.10 3.30 6.63
CA GLU A 200 -15.88 3.75 8.02
C GLU A 200 -16.30 2.69 9.03
N ARG A 201 -17.36 1.93 8.73
CA ARG A 201 -17.76 0.78 9.53
C ARG A 201 -16.70 -0.32 9.51
N VAL A 202 -16.25 -0.74 8.33
CA VAL A 202 -15.22 -1.78 8.18
C VAL A 202 -13.92 -1.39 8.86
N LYS A 203 -13.49 -0.13 8.74
CA LYS A 203 -12.31 0.40 9.43
C LYS A 203 -12.42 0.26 10.96
N ARG A 204 -13.57 0.61 11.54
CA ARG A 204 -13.84 0.43 12.97
C ARG A 204 -13.86 -1.04 13.38
N ASP A 205 -14.54 -1.87 12.60
CA ASP A 205 -14.74 -3.29 12.89
C ASP A 205 -13.40 -4.05 12.83
N LEU A 206 -12.57 -3.80 11.81
CA LEU A 206 -11.21 -4.33 11.73
C LEU A 206 -10.35 -3.91 12.93
N ALA A 207 -10.40 -2.63 13.35
CA ALA A 207 -9.65 -2.17 14.51
C ALA A 207 -10.07 -2.90 15.80
N ALA A 208 -11.36 -3.21 15.96
CA ALA A 208 -11.86 -3.97 17.10
C ALA A 208 -11.48 -5.46 17.02
N ILE A 209 -11.53 -6.07 15.83
CA ILE A 209 -11.08 -7.44 15.58
C ILE A 209 -9.59 -7.57 15.91
N HIS A 210 -8.73 -6.67 15.41
CA HIS A 210 -7.29 -6.67 15.65
C HIS A 210 -6.93 -6.46 17.13
N ALA A 211 -7.75 -5.71 17.87
CA ALA A 211 -7.59 -5.55 19.31
C ALA A 211 -7.99 -6.83 20.09
N LEU A 212 -8.96 -7.59 19.57
CA LEU A 212 -9.46 -8.82 20.16
C LEU A 212 -8.55 -10.02 19.87
N GLU A 213 -8.05 -10.12 18.63
CA GLU A 213 -7.19 -11.20 18.13
C GLU A 213 -5.89 -10.63 17.52
N PRO A 214 -4.82 -10.49 18.33
CA PRO A 214 -3.56 -9.91 17.88
C PRO A 214 -2.86 -10.69 16.77
N ASP A 215 -3.11 -12.01 16.64
CA ASP A 215 -2.49 -12.85 15.62
C ASP A 215 -2.87 -12.43 14.19
N VAL A 216 -4.03 -11.80 14.02
CA VAL A 216 -4.54 -11.32 12.73
C VAL A 216 -4.42 -9.79 12.54
N ALA A 217 -3.73 -9.09 13.45
CA ALA A 217 -3.62 -7.62 13.41
C ALA A 217 -2.92 -7.07 12.15
N GLY A 218 -2.16 -7.90 11.44
CA GLY A 218 -1.51 -7.55 10.18
C GLY A 218 -2.38 -7.76 8.93
N ILE A 219 -3.54 -8.42 9.07
CA ILE A 219 -4.40 -8.81 7.96
C ILE A 219 -5.46 -7.75 7.75
N SER A 220 -5.48 -7.13 6.58
CA SER A 220 -6.44 -6.09 6.23
C SER A 220 -7.14 -6.30 4.89
N GLY A 221 -6.91 -7.44 4.23
CA GLY A 221 -7.23 -7.63 2.82
C GLY A 221 -6.01 -7.31 1.96
N SER A 222 -5.55 -8.29 1.19
CA SER A 222 -4.45 -8.15 0.23
C SER A 222 -4.80 -8.85 -1.07
N ARG A 223 -5.77 -8.31 -1.81
CA ARG A 223 -5.61 -8.36 -3.26
C ARG A 223 -4.57 -7.34 -3.64
N SER A 224 -3.77 -7.67 -4.64
CA SER A 224 -3.05 -6.65 -5.34
C SER A 224 -4.04 -5.78 -6.09
N THR A 225 -4.57 -4.80 -5.37
CA THR A 225 -5.24 -3.63 -5.89
C THR A 225 -4.20 -2.70 -6.49
N ALA A 226 -3.22 -3.22 -7.23
CA ALA A 226 -2.29 -2.39 -7.98
C ALA A 226 -3.16 -1.76 -9.06
N GLY A 227 -3.83 -0.65 -8.70
CA GLY A 227 -4.89 0.01 -9.45
C GLY A 227 -4.42 0.15 -10.87
N SER A 228 -4.73 -0.83 -11.69
CA SER A 228 -4.15 -0.97 -12.99
C SER A 228 -5.00 -1.86 -13.86
N VAL A 229 -4.95 -1.56 -15.14
CA VAL A 229 -5.64 -2.32 -16.16
C VAL A 229 -4.59 -2.86 -17.12
N GLU A 230 -4.58 -4.18 -17.28
CA GLU A 230 -3.86 -4.86 -18.35
C GLU A 230 -4.65 -4.71 -19.65
N ILE A 231 -4.02 -4.21 -20.70
CA ILE A 231 -4.62 -4.04 -22.03
C ILE A 231 -3.81 -4.84 -23.03
N ARG A 232 -4.49 -5.72 -23.76
CA ARG A 232 -3.96 -6.43 -24.93
C ARG A 232 -4.51 -5.76 -26.18
N TRP A 233 -3.64 -5.58 -27.16
CA TRP A 233 -3.94 -4.79 -28.35
C TRP A 233 -4.16 -5.69 -29.56
N THR A 234 -5.05 -5.26 -30.45
CA THR A 234 -5.02 -5.77 -31.82
C THR A 234 -3.72 -5.34 -32.52
N GLU A 235 -3.41 -5.90 -33.69
CA GLU A 235 -2.25 -5.46 -34.48
C GLU A 235 -2.29 -3.95 -34.78
N ALA A 236 -3.46 -3.41 -35.11
CA ALA A 236 -3.64 -1.99 -35.36
C ALA A 236 -3.46 -1.14 -34.09
N GLY A 237 -3.99 -1.61 -32.97
CA GLY A 237 -3.86 -0.95 -31.67
C GLY A 237 -2.40 -0.89 -31.21
N LYS A 238 -1.67 -2.01 -31.35
CA LYS A 238 -0.24 -2.06 -31.05
C LYS A 238 0.52 -1.06 -31.91
N ALA A 239 0.31 -1.07 -33.22
CA ALA A 239 1.00 -0.15 -34.12
C ALA A 239 0.73 1.33 -33.76
N ALA A 240 -0.48 1.66 -33.31
CA ALA A 240 -0.82 3.00 -32.85
C ALA A 240 -0.17 3.36 -31.50
N VAL A 241 -0.11 2.43 -30.55
CA VAL A 241 0.57 2.62 -29.26
C VAL A 241 2.08 2.79 -29.47
N ASP A 242 2.71 1.93 -30.26
CA ASP A 242 4.14 2.01 -30.61
C ASP A 242 4.51 3.35 -31.27
N ALA A 243 3.61 3.87 -32.12
CA ALA A 243 3.79 5.15 -32.78
C ALA A 243 3.45 6.36 -31.89
N GLY A 244 2.92 6.16 -30.68
CA GLY A 244 2.44 7.23 -29.80
C GLY A 244 1.20 7.97 -30.34
N THR A 245 0.45 7.33 -31.24
CA THR A 245 -0.72 7.90 -31.92
C THR A 245 -2.05 7.37 -31.41
N TYR A 246 -2.05 6.38 -30.51
CA TYR A 246 -3.28 5.90 -29.87
C TYR A 246 -3.84 6.95 -28.90
N ARG A 247 -5.10 7.35 -29.12
CA ARG A 247 -5.78 8.43 -28.37
C ARG A 247 -7.14 8.05 -27.80
N ALA A 248 -7.67 6.89 -28.14
CA ALA A 248 -9.03 6.53 -27.75
C ALA A 248 -9.20 6.38 -26.23
N TRP A 249 -8.13 6.08 -25.50
CA TRP A 249 -8.10 6.03 -24.04
C TRP A 249 -7.97 7.40 -23.34
N ASP A 250 -7.69 8.49 -24.06
CA ASP A 250 -7.20 9.73 -23.43
C ASP A 250 -8.27 10.27 -22.48
N CYS A 251 -9.54 10.08 -22.86
CA CYS A 251 -10.66 10.50 -22.06
C CYS A 251 -10.85 9.64 -20.80
N LEU A 252 -10.75 8.31 -20.88
CA LEU A 252 -10.80 7.43 -19.70
C LEU A 252 -9.62 7.71 -18.75
N ASN A 253 -8.41 7.81 -19.30
CA ASN A 253 -7.19 8.13 -18.56
C ASN A 253 -7.34 9.46 -17.81
N SER A 254 -7.86 10.49 -18.49
CA SER A 254 -8.11 11.79 -17.87
C SER A 254 -9.19 11.75 -16.80
N TYR A 255 -10.29 11.01 -17.04
CA TYR A 255 -11.42 10.96 -16.12
C TYR A 255 -11.09 10.22 -14.82
N TYR A 256 -10.45 9.04 -14.93
CA TYR A 256 -10.11 8.19 -13.79
C TYR A 256 -8.73 8.52 -13.18
N GLY A 257 -8.01 9.51 -13.72
CA GLY A 257 -6.73 9.95 -13.17
C GLY A 257 -5.61 8.92 -13.32
N ALA A 258 -5.43 8.36 -14.52
CA ALA A 258 -4.30 7.50 -14.83
C ALA A 258 -2.97 8.22 -14.55
N THR A 259 -2.07 7.56 -13.84
CA THR A 259 -0.82 8.16 -13.33
C THR A 259 0.43 7.66 -14.06
N GLU A 260 0.38 6.43 -14.58
CA GLU A 260 1.50 5.83 -15.30
C GLU A 260 0.99 4.92 -16.42
N PHE A 261 1.77 4.83 -17.49
CA PHE A 261 1.56 3.92 -18.59
C PHE A 261 2.84 3.14 -18.87
N LYS A 262 2.74 1.82 -19.01
CA LYS A 262 3.84 0.95 -19.43
C LYS A 262 3.40 0.11 -20.62
N HIS A 263 4.22 0.06 -21.66
CA HIS A 263 4.04 -0.84 -22.79
C HIS A 263 5.17 -1.87 -22.83
N PHE A 264 4.83 -3.12 -23.10
CA PHE A 264 5.77 -4.21 -23.29
C PHE A 264 5.56 -4.81 -24.69
N ASP A 265 6.65 -5.00 -25.43
CA ASP A 265 6.58 -5.52 -26.80
C ASP A 265 6.26 -7.02 -26.86
N MET A 266 6.68 -7.80 -25.86
CA MET A 266 6.39 -9.23 -25.77
C MET A 266 6.15 -9.66 -24.31
N PRO A 267 4.93 -10.09 -23.95
CA PRO A 267 3.70 -10.08 -24.76
C PRO A 267 3.27 -8.65 -25.09
N SER A 268 2.60 -8.40 -26.23
CA SER A 268 2.11 -7.06 -26.63
C SER A 268 1.02 -6.56 -25.67
N VAL A 269 1.45 -6.12 -24.50
CA VAL A 269 0.60 -5.78 -23.37
C VAL A 269 0.97 -4.40 -22.87
N SER A 270 -0.05 -3.66 -22.45
CA SER A 270 0.13 -2.42 -21.75
C SER A 270 -0.52 -2.45 -20.37
N PHE A 271 0.05 -1.68 -19.45
CA PHE A 271 -0.52 -1.44 -18.13
C PHE A 271 -0.78 0.05 -17.99
N VAL A 272 -2.01 0.40 -17.61
CA VAL A 272 -2.39 1.75 -17.18
C VAL A 272 -2.53 1.71 -15.68
N TYR A 273 -1.82 2.55 -14.94
CA TYR A 273 -1.87 2.60 -13.48
C TYR A 273 -2.64 3.81 -12.97
N PHE A 274 -3.23 3.69 -11.78
CA PHE A 274 -4.05 4.66 -11.09
C PHE A 274 -3.60 4.75 -9.63
N ASP A 275 -3.68 5.95 -9.03
CA ASP A 275 -3.44 6.11 -7.58
C ASP A 275 -4.66 5.70 -6.73
N ALA A 276 -5.84 5.62 -7.34
CA ALA A 276 -7.11 5.27 -6.71
C ALA A 276 -7.36 3.76 -6.68
N ASN A 277 -8.14 3.31 -5.70
CA ASN A 277 -8.48 1.90 -5.47
C ASN A 277 -9.84 1.56 -6.10
N PHE A 278 -9.85 1.41 -7.42
CA PHE A 278 -11.04 1.02 -8.18
C PHE A 278 -11.32 -0.48 -8.18
N ASP A 279 -12.58 -0.83 -8.42
CA ASP A 279 -12.96 -2.14 -8.96
C ASP A 279 -12.36 -2.26 -10.37
N ASP A 280 -11.20 -2.91 -10.43
CA ASP A 280 -10.33 -3.03 -11.59
C ASP A 280 -10.94 -3.91 -12.68
N GLU A 281 -11.77 -4.89 -12.31
CA GLU A 281 -12.54 -5.68 -13.29
C GLU A 281 -13.53 -4.79 -14.04
N LYS A 282 -14.32 -3.97 -13.34
CA LYS A 282 -15.23 -3.02 -14.01
C LYS A 282 -14.48 -1.97 -14.81
N LEU A 283 -13.35 -1.47 -14.30
CA LEU A 283 -12.54 -0.51 -15.05
C LEU A 283 -12.01 -1.14 -16.33
N ALA A 284 -11.48 -2.37 -16.25
CA ALA A 284 -11.00 -3.12 -17.41
C ALA A 284 -12.12 -3.33 -18.44
N MET A 285 -13.36 -3.58 -18.01
CA MET A 285 -14.51 -3.66 -18.93
C MET A 285 -14.75 -2.36 -19.70
N GLU A 286 -14.45 -1.18 -19.15
CA GLU A 286 -14.50 0.09 -19.90
C GLU A 286 -13.37 0.20 -20.92
N TYR A 287 -12.14 -0.17 -20.54
CA TYR A 287 -11.01 -0.19 -21.48
C TYR A 287 -11.21 -1.20 -22.62
N ALA A 288 -11.85 -2.33 -22.35
CA ALA A 288 -12.15 -3.35 -23.35
C ALA A 288 -13.11 -2.86 -24.46
N LYS A 289 -13.88 -1.78 -24.22
CA LYS A 289 -14.78 -1.19 -25.22
C LYS A 289 -14.06 -0.26 -26.20
N LEU A 290 -12.81 0.11 -25.93
CA LEU A 290 -12.07 1.03 -26.78
C LEU A 290 -11.73 0.37 -28.13
N PRO A 291 -11.68 1.15 -29.23
CA PRO A 291 -11.24 0.62 -30.51
C PRO A 291 -9.81 0.07 -30.42
N ASP A 292 -9.56 -1.00 -31.17
CA ASP A 292 -8.26 -1.66 -31.29
C ASP A 292 -7.69 -2.26 -30.00
N VAL A 293 -8.50 -2.39 -28.96
CA VAL A 293 -8.25 -3.25 -27.79
C VAL A 293 -8.77 -4.65 -28.08
N GLU A 294 -7.91 -5.66 -27.97
CA GLU A 294 -8.28 -7.07 -28.10
C GLU A 294 -8.97 -7.57 -26.84
N SER A 295 -8.38 -7.26 -25.68
CA SER A 295 -8.94 -7.55 -24.37
C SER A 295 -8.37 -6.60 -23.33
N ALA A 296 -9.11 -6.36 -22.26
CA ALA A 296 -8.56 -5.74 -21.05
C ALA A 296 -8.94 -6.58 -19.83
N GLY A 297 -8.07 -6.60 -18.83
CA GLY A 297 -8.25 -7.36 -17.60
C GLY A 297 -7.51 -6.72 -16.44
N THR A 298 -7.58 -7.37 -15.28
CA THR A 298 -6.80 -7.00 -14.11
C THR A 298 -5.38 -7.54 -14.24
N GLU A 299 -4.41 -6.95 -13.54
CA GLU A 299 -3.07 -7.51 -13.46
C GLU A 299 -3.18 -8.89 -12.78
N GLY A 300 -2.92 -9.96 -13.56
CA GLY A 300 -2.99 -11.33 -13.08
C GLY A 300 -1.87 -11.60 -12.10
N LEU A 301 -2.11 -11.33 -10.82
CA LEU A 301 -1.18 -11.71 -9.77
C LEU A 301 -1.42 -13.14 -9.36
N SER A 302 -0.46 -13.98 -9.73
CA SER A 302 -0.31 -15.32 -9.20
C SER A 302 0.35 -15.23 -7.83
N GLY A 303 -0.37 -15.68 -6.82
CA GLY A 303 0.17 -15.76 -5.47
C GLY A 303 -0.97 -15.95 -4.50
N ASP A 304 -0.65 -16.61 -3.40
CA ASP A 304 -1.54 -16.83 -2.28
C ASP A 304 -0.86 -16.24 -1.04
N GLY A 305 -1.65 -15.70 -0.13
CA GLY A 305 -1.15 -14.90 0.97
C GLY A 305 -2.25 -14.54 1.96
N SER A 306 -1.85 -13.95 3.08
CA SER A 306 -2.82 -13.60 4.12
C SER A 306 -3.81 -12.54 3.63
N ASP A 307 -5.08 -12.89 3.55
CA ASP A 307 -6.13 -12.04 2.98
C ASP A 307 -7.33 -11.95 3.94
N ALA A 308 -8.28 -11.08 3.65
CA ALA A 308 -9.52 -10.96 4.38
C ALA A 308 -10.70 -10.94 3.42
N CYS A 309 -11.83 -11.46 3.88
CA CYS A 309 -13.10 -11.31 3.20
C CYS A 309 -14.18 -10.78 4.15
N LEU A 310 -15.10 -10.01 3.57
CA LEU A 310 -16.27 -9.45 4.22
C LEU A 310 -17.53 -9.90 3.48
N SER A 311 -18.52 -10.37 4.24
CA SER A 311 -19.89 -10.57 3.80
C SER A 311 -20.82 -9.66 4.59
N ILE A 312 -21.80 -9.04 3.91
CA ILE A 312 -22.76 -8.11 4.50
C ILE A 312 -24.17 -8.70 4.37
N ASP A 313 -24.82 -9.01 5.50
CA ASP A 313 -26.23 -9.41 5.54
C ASP A 313 -27.03 -8.40 6.38
N GLY A 314 -27.60 -7.42 5.70
CA GLY A 314 -28.32 -6.32 6.33
C GLY A 314 -27.42 -5.51 7.26
N GLU A 315 -27.70 -5.58 8.56
CA GLU A 315 -26.96 -4.86 9.60
C GLU A 315 -25.80 -5.67 10.19
N GLU A 316 -25.71 -6.97 9.94
CA GLU A 316 -24.64 -7.83 10.44
C GLU A 316 -23.54 -8.02 9.40
N TYR A 317 -22.28 -7.83 9.82
CA TYR A 317 -21.11 -8.00 8.95
C TYR A 317 -20.32 -9.20 9.44
N SER A 318 -19.97 -10.10 8.52
CA SER A 318 -19.21 -11.32 8.78
C SER A 318 -17.85 -11.24 8.11
N TYR A 319 -16.80 -11.54 8.88
CA TYR A 319 -15.40 -11.47 8.43
C TYR A 319 -14.75 -12.85 8.49
N ILE A 320 -13.96 -13.16 7.47
CA ILE A 320 -12.96 -14.23 7.52
C ILE A 320 -11.59 -13.58 7.28
N LEU A 321 -10.67 -13.73 8.23
CA LEU A 321 -9.28 -13.33 8.09
C LEU A 321 -8.44 -14.59 7.93
N ASP A 322 -7.74 -14.71 6.81
CA ASP A 322 -6.87 -15.82 6.48
C ASP A 322 -5.42 -15.46 6.80
N LEU A 323 -4.81 -16.18 7.74
CA LEU A 323 -3.39 -16.14 8.01
C LEU A 323 -2.69 -17.25 7.22
N ALA A 324 -2.33 -16.94 5.98
CA ALA A 324 -1.54 -17.83 5.13
C ALA A 324 -0.05 -17.84 5.50
N SER A 325 0.57 -19.01 5.44
CA SER A 325 2.00 -19.22 5.69
C SER A 325 2.52 -20.47 4.95
N GLY A 326 3.84 -20.64 4.89
CA GLY A 326 4.48 -21.81 4.27
C GLY A 326 5.78 -21.46 3.54
N ASP A 327 6.54 -22.50 3.18
CA ASP A 327 7.86 -22.35 2.56
C ASP A 327 7.81 -22.01 1.05
N ASP A 328 6.64 -22.08 0.39
CA ASP A 328 6.49 -21.93 -1.06
C ASP A 328 5.45 -20.87 -1.49
N CYS A 329 5.24 -19.82 -0.69
CA CYS A 329 4.22 -18.80 -0.98
C CYS A 329 4.26 -18.14 -2.38
N PRO A 330 5.39 -18.05 -3.13
CA PRO A 330 5.33 -17.64 -4.55
C PRO A 330 4.52 -18.57 -5.45
N ALA A 331 4.38 -19.85 -5.10
CA ALA A 331 3.57 -20.85 -5.80
C ALA A 331 2.21 -21.11 -5.13
N GLY A 332 1.98 -20.55 -3.95
CA GLY A 332 0.83 -20.82 -3.09
C GLY A 332 1.28 -21.03 -1.65
N CYS A 333 0.65 -20.39 -0.67
CA CYS A 333 0.93 -20.75 0.73
C CYS A 333 0.28 -22.12 1.00
N SER A 334 0.91 -22.95 1.84
CA SER A 334 0.44 -24.31 2.11
C SER A 334 -0.40 -24.41 3.37
N ASP A 335 -0.14 -23.52 4.33
CA ASP A 335 -0.72 -23.55 5.66
C ASP A 335 -1.58 -22.32 5.85
N HIS A 336 -2.88 -22.52 6.05
CA HIS A 336 -3.86 -21.45 6.21
C HIS A 336 -4.58 -21.60 7.54
N VAL A 337 -4.68 -20.48 8.26
CA VAL A 337 -5.44 -20.39 9.49
C VAL A 337 -6.49 -19.30 9.35
N TYR A 338 -7.74 -19.71 9.28
CA TYR A 338 -8.90 -18.84 9.13
C TYR A 338 -9.47 -18.47 10.49
N TYR A 339 -9.76 -17.18 10.68
CA TYR A 339 -10.42 -16.62 11.85
C TYR A 339 -11.75 -15.99 11.44
N GLY A 340 -12.85 -16.48 12.01
CA GLY A 340 -14.20 -16.00 11.74
C GLY A 340 -14.70 -15.02 12.79
N PHE A 341 -15.35 -13.93 12.37
CA PHE A 341 -15.95 -12.93 13.26
C PHE A 341 -17.29 -12.43 12.71
N THR A 342 -18.22 -12.07 13.57
CA THR A 342 -19.36 -11.21 13.23
C THR A 342 -19.28 -9.89 13.97
N THR A 343 -19.89 -8.85 13.38
CA THR A 343 -20.01 -7.55 14.02
C THR A 343 -21.40 -6.96 13.84
N THR A 344 -21.87 -6.28 14.89
CA THR A 344 -23.14 -5.54 14.91
C THR A 344 -22.92 -4.05 14.62
N PRO A 345 -23.98 -3.27 14.32
CA PRO A 345 -23.85 -1.84 14.01
C PRO A 345 -23.16 -0.98 15.09
N ASP A 346 -23.29 -1.37 16.36
CA ASP A 346 -22.64 -0.73 17.50
C ASP A 346 -21.15 -1.05 17.64
N GLY A 347 -20.61 -1.90 16.78
CA GLY A 347 -19.20 -2.30 16.76
C GLY A 347 -18.86 -3.44 17.72
N THR A 348 -19.86 -4.15 18.27
CA THR A 348 -19.59 -5.36 19.06
C THR A 348 -19.08 -6.47 18.14
N VAL A 349 -17.89 -7.01 18.45
CA VAL A 349 -17.26 -8.12 17.71
C VAL A 349 -17.50 -9.44 18.45
N THR A 350 -18.00 -10.45 17.73
CA THR A 350 -18.20 -11.81 18.25
C THR A 350 -17.33 -12.80 17.46
N PRO A 351 -16.37 -13.50 18.10
CA PRO A 351 -15.63 -14.58 17.44
C PRO A 351 -16.53 -15.76 17.08
N LEU A 352 -16.45 -16.23 15.85
CA LEU A 352 -17.11 -17.45 15.36
C LEU A 352 -16.24 -18.68 15.55
N GLY A 353 -14.92 -18.53 15.45
CA GLY A 353 -13.95 -19.59 15.70
C GLY A 353 -12.67 -19.46 14.87
N ARG A 354 -11.86 -20.52 14.92
CA ARG A 354 -10.61 -20.68 14.19
C ARG A 354 -10.65 -22.01 13.43
N HIS A 355 -10.13 -22.03 12.21
CA HIS A 355 -10.07 -23.23 11.36
C HIS A 355 -8.73 -23.31 10.64
N GLU A 356 -8.07 -24.45 10.69
CA GLU A 356 -6.86 -24.71 9.88
C GLU A 356 -7.26 -25.49 8.63
N ASN A 357 -6.67 -25.18 7.47
CA ASN A 357 -6.96 -25.92 6.23
C ASN A 357 -6.60 -27.43 6.32
N THR A 358 -5.77 -27.83 7.28
CA THR A 358 -5.46 -29.23 7.57
C THR A 358 -6.49 -29.95 8.44
N ASP A 359 -7.45 -29.22 9.03
CA ASP A 359 -8.50 -29.82 9.85
C ASP A 359 -9.47 -30.62 8.97
N PRO A 360 -9.82 -31.87 9.34
CA PRO A 360 -10.67 -32.74 8.51
C PRO A 360 -12.14 -32.32 8.48
N ALA A 361 -12.56 -31.38 9.32
CA ALA A 361 -13.95 -30.92 9.41
C ALA A 361 -13.99 -29.39 9.41
N GLU A 362 -14.61 -28.82 8.38
CA GLU A 362 -14.87 -27.39 8.30
C GLU A 362 -15.98 -26.99 9.30
N PRO A 363 -15.79 -25.93 10.11
CA PRO A 363 -16.84 -25.46 11.01
C PRO A 363 -17.98 -24.79 10.23
N GLY A 364 -19.20 -24.81 10.78
CA GLY A 364 -20.40 -24.29 10.10
C GLY A 364 -20.27 -22.86 9.60
N TRP A 365 -19.70 -21.96 10.42
CA TRP A 365 -19.48 -20.56 10.05
C TRP A 365 -18.58 -20.39 8.82
N PHE A 366 -17.62 -21.30 8.61
CA PHE A 366 -16.72 -21.25 7.46
C PHE A 366 -17.44 -21.71 6.19
N THR A 367 -18.32 -22.71 6.30
CA THR A 367 -19.13 -23.20 5.17
C THR A 367 -20.30 -22.28 4.80
N GLU A 368 -20.88 -21.58 5.77
CA GLU A 368 -22.00 -20.64 5.56
C GLU A 368 -21.55 -19.38 4.79
N LEU A 369 -20.26 -19.03 4.88
CA LEU A 369 -19.62 -17.92 4.17
C LEU A 369 -18.97 -18.41 2.87
N GLU A 370 -19.70 -19.17 2.05
CA GLU A 370 -19.18 -19.84 0.85
C GLU A 370 -18.47 -18.88 -0.12
N GLU A 371 -19.01 -17.68 -0.33
CA GLU A 371 -18.39 -16.69 -1.22
C GLU A 371 -17.02 -16.25 -0.71
N CYS A 372 -16.92 -15.99 0.60
CA CYS A 372 -15.65 -15.63 1.21
C CYS A 372 -14.64 -16.79 1.16
N ARG A 373 -15.09 -18.01 1.46
CA ARG A 373 -14.24 -19.19 1.35
C ARG A 373 -13.68 -19.37 -0.05
N ARG A 374 -14.51 -19.26 -1.08
CA ARG A 374 -14.09 -19.37 -2.48
C ARG A 374 -13.16 -18.22 -2.89
N ARG A 375 -13.21 -17.08 -2.21
CA ARG A 375 -12.35 -15.93 -2.52
C ARG A 375 -10.94 -16.07 -1.95
N LEU A 376 -10.83 -16.73 -0.79
CA LEU A 376 -9.60 -16.94 -0.04
C LEU A 376 -8.86 -18.24 -0.45
N GLN A 377 -9.47 -19.08 -1.27
CA GLN A 377 -8.90 -20.31 -1.85
C GLN A 377 -8.66 -20.12 -3.34
#